data_AF-A0A3D6C1B1-F1
#
_entry.id   AF-A0A3D6C1B1-F1
#
_cell.length_a   1.000
_cell.length_b   1.000
_cell.length_c   1.000
_cell.angle_alpha   90.00
_cell.angle_beta   90.00
_cell.angle_gamma   90.00
#
_symmetry.space_group_name_H-M   'P 1'
#
loop_
_entity.id
_entity.type
_entity.pdbx_description
1 polymer ?
#
loop_
_entity_poly.entity_id
_entity_poly.type
_entity_poly.pdbx_seq_one_letter_code
_entity_poly.pdbx_strand_id
1 'polypeptide(L)'
;MDNETACVVDLNILNTHNEKGCEACNQKFNLGDTVVMACGAWDDGGARLIHEREATFDPKTRAWYERKYYRALKMKANENIN
;
A
#
# COMPACT_ATOMS: atom_id res chain seq x y z
N MET A 1 -1.96 -10.66 10.27
CA MET A 1 -2.79 -9.64 9.60
C MET A 1 -2.96 -10.12 8.18
N ASP A 2 -4.19 -10.46 7.83
CA ASP A 2 -4.52 -10.92 6.48
C ASP A 2 -4.38 -9.71 5.55
N ASN A 3 -3.52 -9.80 4.54
CA ASN A 3 -3.22 -8.71 3.59
C ASN A 3 -4.41 -8.32 2.68
N GLU A 4 -5.62 -8.76 3.02
CA GLU A 4 -6.82 -8.62 2.19
C GLU A 4 -7.64 -7.40 2.60
N THR A 5 -7.70 -7.10 3.90
CA THR A 5 -8.71 -6.18 4.41
C THR A 5 -8.10 -4.82 4.73
N ALA A 6 -8.66 -3.79 4.11
CA ALA A 6 -8.45 -2.42 4.56
C ALA A 6 -8.90 -2.28 6.02
N CYS A 7 -8.15 -1.49 6.80
CA CYS A 7 -8.49 -1.18 8.18
C CYS A 7 -8.59 0.33 8.39
N VAL A 8 -9.37 0.71 9.40
CA VAL A 8 -9.50 2.11 9.82
C VAL A 8 -8.40 2.41 10.83
N VAL A 9 -7.71 3.53 10.65
CA VAL A 9 -6.69 4.02 11.57
C VAL A 9 -7.33 4.33 12.92
N ASP A 10 -6.97 3.54 13.92
CA ASP A 10 -7.26 3.77 15.33
C ASP A 10 -6.05 4.39 16.04
N LEU A 11 -6.17 4.58 17.36
CA LEU A 11 -5.09 5.13 18.18
C LEU A 11 -3.82 4.27 18.18
N ASN A 12 -3.96 2.94 18.10
CA ASN A 12 -2.82 2.03 18.10
C ASN A 12 -2.02 2.14 16.80
N ILE A 13 -2.72 2.13 15.66
CA ILE A 13 -2.12 2.34 14.34
C ILE A 13 -1.47 3.72 14.28
N LEU A 14 -2.17 4.76 14.74
CA LEU A 14 -1.67 6.13 14.71
C LEU A 14 -0.38 6.26 15.52
N ASN A 15 -0.35 5.76 16.76
CA ASN A 15 0.84 5.87 17.61
C ASN A 15 2.02 5.03 17.10
N THR A 16 1.75 3.92 16.41
CA THR A 16 2.79 3.01 15.90
C THR A 16 3.40 3.49 14.59
N HIS A 17 2.58 4.04 13.68
CA HIS A 17 3.01 4.26 12.29
C HIS A 17 3.09 5.73 11.87
N ASN A 18 2.47 6.66 12.62
CA ASN A 18 2.34 8.03 12.15
C ASN A 18 3.65 8.84 12.21
N GLU A 19 4.64 8.41 12.99
CA GLU A 19 5.99 9.02 12.95
C GLU A 19 6.57 8.97 11.52
N LYS A 20 6.43 7.83 10.84
CA LYS A 20 6.80 7.69 9.43
C LYS A 20 5.75 8.25 8.48
N GLY A 21 4.47 7.97 8.77
CA GLY A 21 3.35 8.32 7.91
C GLY A 21 3.25 7.42 6.67
N CYS A 22 2.44 7.83 5.70
CA CYS A 22 2.22 7.09 4.46
C CYS A 22 3.35 7.35 3.45
N GLU A 23 4.16 6.33 3.17
CA GLU A 23 5.29 6.42 2.21
C GLU A 23 4.83 6.60 0.75
N ALA A 24 3.56 6.33 0.42
CA ALA A 24 3.06 6.50 -0.94
C ALA A 24 2.67 7.95 -1.27
N CYS A 25 2.07 8.68 -0.31
CA CYS A 25 1.64 10.07 -0.52
C CYS A 25 2.42 11.10 0.31
N ASN A 26 3.34 10.67 1.17
CA ASN A 26 4.12 11.50 2.08
C ASN A 26 3.25 12.35 3.03
N GLN A 27 2.06 11.86 3.39
CA GLN A 27 1.17 12.49 4.36
C GLN A 27 1.11 11.67 5.66
N LYS A 28 0.77 12.34 6.76
CA LYS A 28 0.46 11.68 8.03
C LYS A 28 -0.85 10.91 7.95
N PHE A 29 -0.99 9.90 8.78
CA PHE A 29 -2.25 9.25 9.07
C PHE A 29 -3.05 10.10 10.06
N ASN A 30 -4.37 10.08 9.91
CA ASN A 30 -5.32 10.65 10.86
C ASN A 30 -6.26 9.55 11.38
N LEU A 31 -6.83 9.75 12.56
CA LEU A 31 -7.89 8.86 13.07
C LEU A 31 -9.05 8.80 12.08
N GLY A 32 -9.51 7.59 11.78
CA GLY A 32 -10.59 7.37 10.83
C GLY A 32 -10.14 7.22 9.36
N ASP A 33 -8.87 7.47 9.03
CA ASP A 33 -8.35 7.17 7.68
C ASP A 33 -8.46 5.68 7.38
N THR A 34 -8.71 5.32 6.13
CA THR A 34 -8.64 3.92 5.67
C THR A 34 -7.26 3.61 5.09
N VAL A 35 -6.64 2.52 5.56
CA VAL A 35 -5.28 2.11 5.23
C VAL A 35 -5.21 0.62 4.90
N VAL A 36 -4.16 0.24 4.16
CA VAL A 36 -3.89 -1.14 3.74
C VAL A 36 -2.39 -1.43 3.83
N MET A 37 -2.04 -2.70 4.03
CA MET A 37 -0.66 -3.18 3.86
C MET A 37 -0.41 -3.46 2.39
N ALA A 38 0.45 -2.65 1.75
CA ALA A 38 0.71 -2.76 0.32
C ALA A 38 2.19 -3.00 -0.01
N CYS A 39 2.42 -3.87 -1.00
CA CYS A 39 3.73 -4.02 -1.63
C CYS A 39 4.03 -2.80 -2.51
N GLY A 40 5.28 -2.37 -2.57
CA GLY A 40 5.70 -1.24 -3.39
C GLY A 40 7.14 -1.35 -3.85
N ALA A 41 7.60 -0.35 -4.60
CA ALA A 41 8.99 -0.22 -5.02
C ALA A 41 9.87 0.31 -3.88
N TRP A 42 9.75 -0.30 -2.69
CA TRP A 42 10.52 0.08 -1.51
C TRP A 42 11.85 -0.67 -1.52
N ASP A 43 12.91 -0.02 -1.04
CA ASP A 43 14.28 -0.55 -1.12
C ASP A 43 14.46 -1.91 -0.43
N ASP A 44 13.68 -2.19 0.62
CA ASP A 44 13.74 -3.45 1.38
C ASP A 44 12.78 -4.53 0.88
N GLY A 45 11.96 -4.23 -0.14
CA GLY A 45 10.94 -5.14 -0.69
C GLY A 45 9.80 -5.50 0.28
N GLY A 46 9.71 -4.86 1.45
CA GLY A 46 8.68 -5.13 2.44
C GLY A 46 7.31 -4.58 2.04
N ALA A 47 6.24 -4.94 2.75
CA ALA A 47 4.97 -4.23 2.64
C ALA A 47 4.96 -3.00 3.56
N ARG A 48 4.21 -1.97 3.18
CA ARG A 48 4.02 -0.75 3.98
C ARG A 48 2.56 -0.46 4.22
N LEU A 49 2.26 0.08 5.40
CA LEU A 49 0.96 0.64 5.66
C LEU A 49 0.83 1.95 4.87
N ILE A 50 -0.14 2.04 3.98
CA ILE A 50 -0.41 3.23 3.17
C ILE A 50 -1.91 3.52 3.15
N HIS A 51 -2.28 4.77 2.83
CA HIS A 51 -3.68 5.12 2.59
C HIS A 51 -4.25 4.25 1.46
N GLU A 52 -5.45 3.70 1.67
CA GLU A 52 -6.11 2.80 0.71
C GLU A 52 -6.21 3.42 -0.70
N ARG A 53 -6.50 4.72 -0.78
CA ARG A 53 -6.55 5.48 -2.06
C ARG A 53 -5.24 5.47 -2.85
N GLU A 54 -4.12 5.18 -2.20
CA GLU A 54 -2.79 5.05 -2.82
C GLU A 54 -2.45 3.61 -3.20
N ALA A 55 -3.36 2.68 -2.98
CA ALA A 55 -3.19 1.27 -3.29
C ALA A 55 -4.12 0.79 -4.43
N THR A 56 -3.82 -0.38 -4.97
CA THR A 56 -4.66 -1.16 -5.89
C THR A 56 -4.64 -2.60 -5.44
N PHE A 57 -5.81 -3.19 -5.24
CA PHE A 57 -5.94 -4.61 -4.93
C PHE A 57 -5.80 -5.43 -6.21
N ASP A 58 -4.87 -6.39 -6.25
CA ASP A 58 -4.81 -7.38 -7.31
C ASP A 58 -5.53 -8.67 -6.88
N PRO A 59 -6.69 -9.01 -7.47
CA PRO A 59 -7.41 -10.22 -7.10
C PRO A 59 -6.66 -11.50 -7.48
N LYS A 60 -5.68 -11.44 -8.40
CA LYS A 60 -4.89 -12.63 -8.79
C LYS A 60 -3.93 -13.05 -7.69
N THR A 61 -3.31 -12.08 -7.02
CA THR A 61 -2.34 -12.33 -5.94
C THR A 61 -2.96 -12.16 -4.56
N ARG A 62 -4.20 -11.66 -4.48
CA ARG A 62 -4.92 -11.31 -3.24
C ARG A 62 -4.11 -10.35 -2.37
N ALA A 63 -3.44 -9.39 -3.00
CA ALA A 63 -2.56 -8.45 -2.32
C ALA A 63 -2.81 -7.02 -2.80
N TRP A 64 -2.60 -6.07 -1.88
CA TRP A 64 -2.55 -4.65 -2.21
C TRP A 64 -1.15 -4.28 -2.72
N TYR A 65 -1.12 -3.44 -3.74
CA TYR A 65 0.08 -2.82 -4.28
C TYR A 65 -0.06 -1.31 -4.25
N GLU A 66 1.02 -0.58 -3.98
CA GLU A 66 1.05 0.85 -4.24
C GLU A 66 0.75 1.11 -5.73
N ARG A 67 -0.10 2.10 -6.01
CA ARG A 67 -0.66 2.32 -7.35
C ARG A 67 0.38 2.50 -8.45
N LYS A 68 1.42 3.33 -8.22
CA LYS A 68 2.46 3.60 -9.22
C LYS A 68 3.30 2.36 -9.47
N TYR A 69 3.65 1.62 -8.43
CA TYR A 69 4.34 0.35 -8.51
C TYR A 69 3.52 -0.69 -9.29
N TYR A 70 2.23 -0.82 -8.97
CA TYR A 70 1.33 -1.73 -9.69
C TYR A 70 1.27 -1.43 -11.19
N ARG A 71 1.15 -0.15 -11.55
CA ARG A 71 1.14 0.30 -12.95
C ARG A 71 2.45 -0.07 -13.66
N ALA A 72 3.60 0.17 -13.01
CA ALA A 72 4.90 -0.19 -13.57
C ALA A 72 5.04 -1.71 -13.80
N LEU A 73 4.53 -2.55 -12.88
CA LEU A 73 4.51 -4.00 -13.05
C LEU A 73 3.68 -4.42 -14.27
N LYS A 74 2.50 -3.82 -14.46
CA LYS A 74 1.63 -4.14 -15.62
C LYS A 74 2.24 -3.69 -16.95
N MET A 75 2.93 -2.55 -16.98
CA MET A 75 3.64 -2.09 -18.18
C MET A 75 4.74 -3.08 -18.59
N LYS A 76 5.61 -3.46 -17.64
CA LYS A 76 6.68 -4.45 -17.90
C LYS A 76 6.13 -5.80 -18.35
N ALA A 77 5.03 -6.26 -17.74
CA ALA A 77 4.39 -7.51 -18.13
C ALA A 77 3.88 -7.49 -19.58
N ASN A 78 3.41 -6.33 -20.06
CA ASN A 78 2.93 -6.17 -21.43
C ASN A 78 4.06 -5.99 -22.46
N GLU A 79 5.19 -5.39 -22.06
CA GLU A 79 6.38 -5.24 -22.91
C GLU A 79 7.04 -6.59 -23.23
N ASN A 80 6.97 -7.55 -22.32
CA ASN A 80 7.55 -8.89 -22.49
C ASN A 80 6.73 -9.84 -23.41
N ILE A 81 5.69 -9.34 -24.09
CA ILE A 81 4.84 -10.11 -25.00
C ILE A 81 5.05 -9.69 -26.48
N ASN A 82 5.99 -8.76 -26.75
CA ASN A 82 6.33 -8.31 -28.11
C ASN A 82 7.72 -8.79 -28.55
#